data_AF-A0A5C5FTA6-F1
#
_entry.id   AF-A0A5C5FTA6-F1
#
_cell.length_a   1.000
_cell.length_b   1.000
_cell.length_c   1.000
_cell.angle_alpha   90.00
_cell.angle_beta   90.00
_cell.angle_gamma   90.00
#
_symmetry.space_group_name_H-M   'P 1'
#
loop_
_entity.id
_entity.type
_entity.pdbx_description
1 polymer ?
#
loop_
_entity_poly.entity_id
_entity_poly.type
_entity_poly.pdbx_seq_one_letter_code
_entity_poly.pdbx_strand_id
1 'polypeptide(L)'
;MTTHSIGPCTVCDHLGRCRCSGCKVARFCSPRCQRLLWPVHKALCGQDPAAFVLPPLTAADAEALERVKNEVFECYEQLPFAAFVSSLRIGIFRQWETFLELVTAAKPPIPDLMAMRNDLLLESYAHLGWTAHLRPQPERAPVWHTFGIIVLPVRHNRLGGYPRGCWPFYRDFNALLRQELVYSRLVEAETDPRLQLSRRECWALQDLARKRVDETIERMELPGDAKASLLGLSRNQARLDRAGRQRNDSVG
;
A
#
# COMPACT_ATOMS: atom_id res chain seq x y z
N MET A 1 -24.32 4.97 29.53
CA MET A 1 -23.97 4.12 28.38
C MET A 1 -23.52 5.03 27.24
N THR A 2 -22.23 5.09 26.94
CA THR A 2 -21.73 5.89 25.81
C THR A 2 -22.16 5.24 24.51
N THR A 3 -23.00 5.91 23.73
CA THR A 3 -23.38 5.50 22.37
C THR A 3 -22.14 5.58 21.48
N HIS A 4 -21.37 4.50 21.41
CA HIS A 4 -20.24 4.44 20.50
C HIS A 4 -20.75 4.61 19.08
N SER A 5 -20.23 5.62 18.36
CA SER A 5 -20.55 5.82 16.95
C SER A 5 -20.32 4.53 16.16
N ILE A 6 -21.43 3.96 15.67
CA ILE A 6 -21.45 2.76 14.85
C ILE A 6 -21.02 3.21 13.45
N GLY A 7 -19.78 2.90 13.08
CA GLY A 7 -19.27 3.14 11.73
C GLY A 7 -19.26 1.84 10.92
N PRO A 8 -19.06 1.90 9.59
CA PRO A 8 -18.92 0.71 8.76
C PRO A 8 -17.67 -0.08 9.12
N CYS A 9 -17.67 -1.38 8.80
CA CYS A 9 -16.50 -2.24 8.89
C CYS A 9 -15.41 -1.74 7.91
N THR A 10 -14.14 -1.83 8.32
CA THR A 10 -13.01 -1.42 7.48
C THR A 10 -12.87 -2.29 6.22
N VAL A 11 -13.36 -3.53 6.26
CA VAL A 11 -13.28 -4.49 5.14
C VAL A 11 -14.56 -4.51 4.29
N CYS A 12 -15.74 -4.41 4.91
CA CYS A 12 -17.04 -4.53 4.24
C CYS A 12 -18.04 -3.46 4.72
N ASP A 13 -19.25 -3.40 4.16
CA ASP A 13 -20.25 -2.37 4.52
C ASP A 13 -21.14 -2.71 5.73
N HIS A 14 -20.95 -3.89 6.34
CA HIS A 14 -21.66 -4.21 7.58
C HIS A 14 -21.24 -3.28 8.74
N LEU A 15 -22.15 -3.05 9.67
CA LEU A 15 -21.89 -2.24 10.87
C LEU A 15 -20.74 -2.83 11.70
N GLY A 16 -19.75 -1.98 12.01
CA GLY A 16 -18.57 -2.33 12.79
C GLY A 16 -18.90 -2.46 14.28
N ARG A 17 -19.26 -3.68 14.70
CA ARG A 17 -19.65 -4.01 16.08
C ARG A 17 -18.48 -4.01 17.05
N CYS A 18 -17.25 -4.21 16.58
CA CYS A 18 -16.04 -4.17 17.39
C CYS A 18 -14.99 -3.23 16.81
N ARG A 19 -14.11 -2.74 17.69
CA ARG A 19 -12.92 -1.96 17.32
C ARG A 19 -11.69 -2.80 17.62
N CYS A 20 -10.62 -2.60 16.85
CA CYS A 20 -9.32 -3.17 17.19
C CYS A 20 -8.96 -2.78 18.63
N SER A 21 -8.62 -3.76 19.48
CA SER A 21 -8.31 -3.52 20.88
C SER A 21 -7.05 -2.68 21.09
N GLY A 22 -6.08 -2.76 20.16
CA GLY A 22 -4.85 -1.96 20.17
C GLY A 22 -5.08 -0.50 19.79
N CYS A 23 -5.38 -0.22 18.52
CA CYS A 23 -5.47 1.16 18.02
C CYS A 23 -6.81 1.87 18.26
N LYS A 24 -7.90 1.13 18.57
CA LYS A 24 -9.29 1.64 18.67
C LYS A 24 -9.84 2.37 17.43
N VAL A 25 -9.08 2.42 16.32
CA VAL A 25 -9.43 3.14 15.08
C VAL A 25 -10.15 2.21 14.09
N ALA A 26 -9.54 1.08 13.76
CA ALA A 26 -10.12 0.11 12.83
C ALA A 26 -11.37 -0.55 13.42
N ARG A 27 -12.44 -0.65 12.61
CA ARG A 27 -13.73 -1.22 13.00
C ARG A 27 -13.98 -2.50 12.20
N PHE A 28 -14.52 -3.52 12.86
CA PHE A 28 -14.82 -4.79 12.22
C PHE A 28 -16.24 -5.24 12.58
N CYS A 29 -16.94 -5.83 11.62
CA CYS A 29 -18.26 -6.42 11.87
C CYS A 29 -18.16 -7.81 12.55
N SER A 30 -17.02 -8.49 12.40
CA SER A 30 -16.78 -9.84 12.91
C SER A 30 -15.27 -10.14 13.05
N PRO A 31 -14.89 -11.16 13.84
CA PRO A 31 -13.51 -11.66 13.91
C PRO A 31 -12.95 -12.10 12.55
N ARG A 32 -13.80 -12.53 11.61
CA ARG A 32 -13.39 -12.92 10.24
C ARG A 32 -12.79 -11.74 9.49
N CYS A 33 -13.47 -10.58 9.48
CA CYS A 33 -12.95 -9.36 8.85
C CYS A 33 -11.69 -8.84 9.55
N GLN A 34 -11.61 -8.98 10.88
CA GLN A 34 -10.39 -8.63 11.62
C GLN A 34 -9.21 -9.51 11.21
N ARG A 35 -9.38 -10.84 11.17
CA ARG A 35 -8.33 -11.78 10.74
C ARG A 35 -7.90 -11.56 9.29
N LEU A 36 -8.86 -11.27 8.41
CA LEU A 36 -8.59 -10.95 7.01
C LEU A 36 -7.60 -9.78 6.88
N LEU A 37 -7.86 -8.68 7.60
CA LEU A 37 -7.04 -7.47 7.51
C LEU A 37 -5.82 -7.48 8.45
N TRP A 38 -5.77 -8.37 9.44
CA TRP A 38 -4.74 -8.36 10.49
C TRP A 38 -3.29 -8.37 9.97
N PRO A 39 -2.90 -9.17 8.95
CA PRO A 39 -1.52 -9.21 8.48
C PRO A 39 -0.97 -7.83 8.08
N VAL A 40 -1.79 -7.00 7.45
CA VAL A 40 -1.42 -5.63 7.06
C VAL A 40 -1.73 -4.61 8.16
N HIS A 41 -2.83 -4.79 8.90
CA HIS A 41 -3.21 -3.88 9.97
C HIS A 41 -2.19 -3.86 11.11
N LYS A 42 -1.54 -4.99 11.41
CA LYS A 42 -0.57 -5.10 12.50
C LYS A 42 0.57 -4.08 12.35
N ALA A 43 1.03 -3.79 11.13
CA ALA A 43 2.06 -2.79 10.88
C ALA A 43 1.63 -1.36 11.25
N LEU A 44 0.33 -1.07 11.11
CA LEU A 44 -0.27 0.24 11.42
C LEU A 44 -0.87 0.32 12.82
N CYS A 45 -0.99 -0.81 13.51
CA CYS A 45 -1.68 -0.90 14.79
C CYS A 45 -0.80 -0.28 15.89
N GLY A 46 -1.35 0.69 16.62
CA GLY A 46 -0.61 1.41 17.67
C GLY A 46 0.30 2.52 17.16
N GLN A 47 0.37 2.72 15.84
CA GLN A 47 0.99 3.91 15.24
C GLN A 47 0.06 5.13 15.33
N ASP A 48 0.60 6.32 15.06
CA ASP A 48 -0.18 7.55 14.95
C ASP A 48 -1.33 7.35 13.93
N PRO A 49 -2.61 7.42 14.36
CA PRO A 49 -3.72 7.20 13.45
C PRO A 49 -3.88 8.31 12.42
N ALA A 50 -3.26 9.49 12.62
CA ALA A 50 -3.29 10.60 11.68
C ALA A 50 -2.28 10.45 10.53
N ALA A 51 -1.36 9.49 10.64
CA ALA A 51 -0.28 9.26 9.67
C ALA A 51 -0.30 7.83 9.13
N PHE A 52 0.09 7.69 7.87
CA PHE A 52 0.42 6.39 7.29
C PHE A 52 1.92 6.11 7.45
N VAL A 53 2.25 4.93 7.98
CA VAL A 53 3.64 4.48 8.18
C VAL A 53 3.83 3.15 7.49
N LEU A 54 4.85 3.04 6.64
CA LEU A 54 5.20 1.78 6.00
C LEU A 54 6.02 0.91 6.96
N PRO A 55 5.77 -0.41 7.01
CA PRO A 55 6.62 -1.30 7.79
C PRO A 55 8.03 -1.34 7.20
N PRO A 56 9.06 -1.55 8.05
CA PRO A 56 10.40 -1.85 7.55
C PRO A 56 10.38 -3.04 6.59
N LEU A 57 11.36 -3.08 5.69
CA LEU A 57 11.62 -4.29 4.90
C LEU A 57 11.93 -5.45 5.86
N THR A 58 11.33 -6.61 5.60
CA THR A 58 11.74 -7.83 6.28
C THR A 58 13.13 -8.26 5.78
N ALA A 59 13.78 -9.20 6.47
CA ALA A 59 15.04 -9.77 5.98
C ALA A 59 14.89 -10.36 4.57
N ALA A 60 13.78 -11.06 4.30
CA ALA A 60 13.47 -11.62 3.00
C ALA A 60 13.28 -10.53 1.92
N ASP A 61 12.62 -9.42 2.26
CA ASP A 61 12.46 -8.28 1.34
C ASP A 61 13.81 -7.62 1.05
N ALA A 62 14.66 -7.43 2.06
CA ALA A 62 15.99 -6.83 1.90
C ALA A 62 16.90 -7.70 1.02
N GLU A 63 16.92 -9.01 1.23
CA GLU A 63 17.63 -9.95 0.37
C GLU A 63 17.08 -9.98 -1.06
N ALA A 64 15.76 -9.92 -1.22
CA ALA A 64 15.14 -9.83 -2.53
C ALA A 64 15.55 -8.53 -3.23
N LEU A 65 15.55 -7.41 -2.50
CA LEU A 65 15.92 -6.10 -3.03
C LEU A 65 17.39 -6.06 -3.45
N GLU A 66 18.28 -6.66 -2.64
CA GLU A 66 19.69 -6.83 -2.96
C GLU A 66 19.90 -7.56 -4.29
N ARG A 67 19.15 -8.64 -4.54
CA ARG A 67 19.24 -9.41 -5.80
C ARG A 67 18.78 -8.61 -7.02
N VAL A 68 17.87 -7.66 -6.85
CA VAL A 68 17.25 -6.92 -7.97
C VAL A 68 17.70 -5.45 -8.05
N LYS A 69 18.64 -5.02 -7.21
CA LYS A 69 19.03 -3.61 -7.11
C LYS A 69 19.65 -3.03 -8.39
N ASN A 70 20.21 -3.90 -9.24
CA ASN A 70 20.81 -3.51 -10.52
C ASN A 70 19.81 -3.55 -11.68
N GLU A 71 18.57 -3.97 -11.44
CA GLU A 71 17.52 -3.98 -12.45
C GLU A 71 16.93 -2.59 -12.62
N VAL A 72 16.41 -2.35 -13.82
CA VAL A 72 15.81 -1.08 -14.21
C VAL A 72 14.63 -0.76 -13.31
N PHE A 73 14.63 0.44 -12.74
CA PHE A 73 13.50 0.95 -11.99
C PHE A 73 12.55 1.70 -12.92
N GLU A 74 11.42 1.06 -13.25
CA GLU A 74 10.50 1.55 -14.30
C GLU A 74 9.97 2.97 -14.07
N CYS A 75 9.92 3.44 -12.81
CA CYS A 75 9.41 4.77 -12.49
C CYS A 75 10.37 5.93 -12.75
N TYR A 76 11.67 5.69 -12.92
CA TYR A 76 12.66 6.76 -12.95
C TYR A 76 13.76 6.52 -13.99
N GLU A 77 13.63 7.22 -15.12
CA GLU A 77 14.71 7.41 -16.12
C GLU A 77 15.38 6.12 -16.60
N GLN A 78 14.71 4.98 -16.42
CA GLN A 78 15.24 3.64 -16.71
C GLN A 78 16.59 3.34 -16.02
N LEU A 79 16.88 3.98 -14.89
CA LEU A 79 18.11 3.74 -14.14
C LEU A 79 17.99 2.45 -13.32
N PRO A 80 19.11 1.74 -13.06
CA PRO A 80 19.14 0.70 -12.03
C PRO A 80 18.64 1.24 -10.68
N PHE A 81 17.89 0.45 -9.92
CA PHE A 81 17.32 0.90 -8.64
C PHE A 81 18.39 1.42 -7.65
N ALA A 82 19.54 0.77 -7.57
CA ALA A 82 20.67 1.23 -6.76
C ALA A 82 21.24 2.58 -7.23
N ALA A 83 21.27 2.81 -8.55
CA ALA A 83 21.69 4.09 -9.12
C ALA A 83 20.67 5.19 -8.83
N PHE A 84 19.36 4.87 -8.89
CA PHE A 84 18.30 5.76 -8.43
C PHE A 84 18.48 6.15 -6.96
N VAL A 85 18.66 5.17 -6.06
CA VAL A 85 18.89 5.44 -4.63
C VAL A 85 20.11 6.34 -4.43
N SER A 86 21.20 6.06 -5.15
CA SER A 86 22.45 6.83 -5.07
C SER A 86 22.33 8.24 -5.66
N SER A 87 21.39 8.46 -6.58
CA SER A 87 21.15 9.78 -7.20
C SER A 87 20.33 10.71 -6.34
N LEU A 88 19.62 10.18 -5.33
CA LEU A 88 18.93 10.99 -4.33
C LEU A 88 20.00 11.83 -3.60
N ARG A 89 20.00 13.15 -3.84
CA ARG A 89 20.95 14.13 -3.26
C ARG A 89 20.73 14.37 -1.77
N ILE A 90 20.60 13.29 -1.01
CA ILE A 90 20.43 13.29 0.42
C ILE A 90 21.76 12.75 0.93
N GLY A 91 22.57 13.62 1.56
CA GLY A 91 24.01 13.38 1.79
C GLY A 91 24.39 12.08 2.51
N ILE A 92 23.41 11.37 3.08
CA ILE A 92 23.57 10.09 3.77
C ILE A 92 23.45 8.85 2.86
N PHE A 93 22.82 8.92 1.69
CA PHE A 93 22.55 7.72 0.85
C PHE A 93 23.52 7.53 -0.32
N ARG A 94 24.75 8.03 -0.20
CA ARG A 94 25.78 7.74 -1.23
C ARG A 94 26.19 6.27 -1.28
N GLN A 95 25.79 5.49 -0.27
CA GLN A 95 26.10 4.09 -0.13
C GLN A 95 24.79 3.31 0.01
N TRP A 96 24.74 2.18 -0.68
CA TRP A 96 23.59 1.29 -0.71
C TRP A 96 23.32 0.67 0.67
N GLU A 97 24.38 0.43 1.44
CA GLU A 97 24.35 -0.13 2.78
C GLU A 97 23.58 0.81 3.73
N THR A 98 23.88 2.12 3.71
CA THR A 98 23.17 3.13 4.52
C THR A 98 21.68 3.20 4.16
N PHE A 99 21.35 3.02 2.88
CA PHE A 99 19.96 2.93 2.44
C PHE A 99 19.27 1.70 3.04
N LEU A 100 19.89 0.51 2.94
CA LEU A 100 19.35 -0.74 3.49
C LEU A 100 19.17 -0.65 5.01
N GLU A 101 20.13 -0.09 5.73
CA GLU A 101 20.02 0.16 7.18
C GLU A 101 18.79 1.01 7.51
N LEU A 102 18.53 2.08 6.75
CA LEU A 102 17.39 2.94 7.00
C LEU A 102 16.04 2.23 6.76
N VAL A 103 15.90 1.51 5.65
CA VAL A 103 14.61 0.88 5.27
C VAL A 103 14.32 -0.41 6.04
N THR A 104 15.34 -1.05 6.62
CA THR A 104 15.17 -2.24 7.48
C THR A 104 15.01 -1.89 8.96
N ALA A 105 15.49 -0.74 9.42
CA ALA A 105 15.39 -0.34 10.81
C ALA A 105 13.92 -0.21 11.28
N ALA A 106 13.60 -0.76 12.46
CA ALA A 106 12.26 -0.68 13.04
C ALA A 106 11.83 0.76 13.37
N LYS A 107 12.81 1.61 13.71
CA LYS A 107 12.67 3.06 13.86
C LYS A 107 13.85 3.71 13.14
N PRO A 108 13.66 4.84 12.46
CA PRO A 108 14.79 5.52 11.83
C PRO A 108 15.73 6.05 12.91
N PRO A 109 17.04 6.15 12.62
CA PRO A 109 18.01 6.71 13.54
C PRO A 109 17.74 8.20 13.81
N ILE A 110 17.12 8.90 12.85
CA ILE A 110 16.79 10.32 12.93
C ILE A 110 15.27 10.47 12.70
N PRO A 111 14.51 11.00 13.68
CA PRO A 111 13.05 11.18 13.57
C PRO A 111 12.62 11.96 12.31
N ASP A 112 13.39 12.97 11.91
CA ASP A 112 13.10 13.83 10.76
C ASP A 112 13.19 13.08 9.42
N LEU A 113 13.84 11.91 9.40
CA LEU A 113 13.92 11.08 8.19
C LEU A 113 12.71 10.16 8.02
N MET A 114 11.69 10.21 8.89
CA MET A 114 10.57 9.28 8.82
C MET A 114 9.82 9.34 7.48
N ALA A 115 9.51 10.54 6.99
CA ALA A 115 8.81 10.70 5.72
C ALA A 115 9.68 10.27 4.54
N MET A 116 10.99 10.56 4.58
CA MET A 116 11.95 10.09 3.57
C MET A 116 12.05 8.57 3.57
N ARG A 117 12.12 7.95 4.74
CA ARG A 117 12.13 6.49 4.89
C ARG A 117 10.86 5.87 4.33
N ASN A 118 9.68 6.46 4.56
CA ASN A 118 8.45 5.98 3.94
C ASN A 118 8.51 6.10 2.40
N ASP A 119 9.03 7.20 1.84
CA ASP A 119 9.18 7.33 0.39
C ASP A 119 10.10 6.21 -0.14
N LEU A 120 11.25 6.00 0.48
CA LEU A 120 12.20 4.94 0.11
C LEU A 120 11.60 3.54 0.24
N LEU A 121 10.83 3.27 1.30
CA LEU A 121 10.10 2.01 1.47
C LEU A 121 9.08 1.79 0.37
N LEU A 122 8.32 2.82 0.00
CA LEU A 122 7.31 2.74 -1.05
C LEU A 122 7.97 2.39 -2.39
N GLU A 123 9.07 3.07 -2.73
CA GLU A 123 9.85 2.82 -3.96
C GLU A 123 10.43 1.40 -3.97
N SER A 124 10.94 0.94 -2.82
CA SER A 124 11.49 -0.41 -2.65
C SER A 124 10.43 -1.48 -2.86
N TYR A 125 9.26 -1.33 -2.23
CA TYR A 125 8.16 -2.27 -2.39
C TYR A 125 7.61 -2.30 -3.82
N ALA A 126 7.55 -1.14 -4.49
CA ALA A 126 7.14 -1.08 -5.88
C ALA A 126 8.14 -1.76 -6.81
N HIS A 127 9.45 -1.54 -6.61
CA HIS A 127 10.51 -2.20 -7.37
C HIS A 127 10.48 -3.73 -7.21
N LEU A 128 10.34 -4.22 -5.96
CA LEU A 128 10.15 -5.64 -5.68
C LEU A 128 8.90 -6.19 -6.36
N GLY A 129 7.81 -5.42 -6.33
CA GLY A 129 6.57 -5.76 -7.00
C GLY A 129 6.73 -5.91 -8.51
N TRP A 130 7.25 -4.91 -9.20
CA TRP A 130 7.41 -4.96 -10.67
C TRP A 130 8.36 -6.05 -11.12
N THR A 131 9.52 -6.17 -10.46
CA THR A 131 10.50 -7.22 -10.79
C THR A 131 9.91 -8.63 -10.59
N ALA A 132 9.04 -8.82 -9.59
CA ALA A 132 8.31 -10.08 -9.41
C ALA A 132 7.28 -10.32 -10.53
N HIS A 133 6.56 -9.29 -11.00
CA HIS A 133 5.56 -9.42 -12.07
C HIS A 133 6.17 -9.70 -13.45
N LEU A 134 7.38 -9.20 -13.72
CA LEU A 134 8.09 -9.44 -14.98
C LEU A 134 8.70 -10.84 -15.07
N ARG A 135 8.82 -11.55 -13.94
CA ARG A 135 9.38 -12.89 -13.88
C ARG A 135 8.26 -13.93 -13.81
N PRO A 136 8.40 -15.07 -14.51
CA PRO A 136 7.55 -16.22 -14.27
C PRO A 136 7.90 -16.81 -12.90
N GLN A 137 7.30 -16.29 -11.83
CA GLN A 137 7.42 -16.86 -10.50
C GLN A 137 6.16 -17.65 -10.13
N PRO A 138 6.32 -18.81 -9.47
CA PRO A 138 5.18 -19.61 -9.02
C PRO A 138 4.46 -18.97 -7.82
N GLU A 139 5.12 -18.05 -7.11
CA GLU A 139 4.60 -17.43 -5.89
C GLU A 139 4.09 -16.00 -6.15
N ARG A 140 2.93 -15.67 -5.57
CA ARG A 140 2.37 -14.32 -5.64
C ARG A 140 3.21 -13.34 -4.81
N ALA A 141 3.30 -12.11 -5.31
CA ALA A 141 3.99 -11.03 -4.60
C ALA A 141 3.35 -10.77 -3.22
N PRO A 142 4.16 -10.58 -2.16
CA PRO A 142 3.71 -10.12 -0.86
C PRO A 142 2.81 -8.88 -0.94
N VAL A 143 1.87 -8.75 -0.01
CA VAL A 143 0.88 -7.66 0.00
C VAL A 143 1.49 -6.26 -0.04
N TRP A 144 2.64 -6.04 0.60
CA TRP A 144 3.32 -4.75 0.58
C TRP A 144 3.95 -4.43 -0.78
N HIS A 145 4.35 -5.45 -1.56
CA HIS A 145 4.87 -5.26 -2.91
C HIS A 145 3.74 -4.82 -3.84
N THR A 146 2.59 -5.52 -3.78
CA THR A 146 1.36 -5.12 -4.50
C THR A 146 0.91 -3.72 -4.11
N PHE A 147 0.94 -3.40 -2.81
CA PHE A 147 0.66 -2.05 -2.31
C PHE A 147 1.62 -1.01 -2.92
N GLY A 148 2.91 -1.30 -2.97
CA GLY A 148 3.93 -0.44 -3.59
C GLY A 148 3.60 -0.10 -5.04
N ILE A 149 3.30 -1.11 -5.86
CA ILE A 149 2.92 -0.92 -7.28
C ILE A 149 1.71 0.01 -7.42
N ILE A 150 0.69 -0.18 -6.57
CA ILE A 150 -0.58 0.56 -6.66
C ILE A 150 -0.41 2.01 -6.21
N VAL A 151 0.34 2.22 -5.13
CA VAL A 151 0.44 3.53 -4.47
C VAL A 151 1.55 4.40 -5.05
N LEU A 152 2.59 3.82 -5.65
CA LEU A 152 3.69 4.62 -6.20
C LEU A 152 3.24 5.60 -7.30
N PRO A 153 2.36 5.23 -8.25
CA PRO A 153 1.76 6.18 -9.19
C PRO A 153 0.98 7.31 -8.52
N VAL A 154 0.28 7.04 -7.40
CA VAL A 154 -0.43 8.06 -6.61
C VAL A 154 0.56 9.06 -6.03
N ARG A 155 1.69 8.56 -5.48
CA ARG A 155 2.77 9.38 -4.93
C ARG A 155 3.44 10.25 -5.99
N HIS A 156 3.61 9.72 -7.20
CA HIS A 156 4.27 10.38 -8.33
C HIS A 156 3.35 11.24 -9.20
N ASN A 157 2.04 11.28 -8.94
CA ASN A 157 1.05 11.97 -9.76
C ASN A 157 1.15 13.51 -9.75
N ARG A 158 2.36 14.09 -9.65
CA ARG A 158 2.64 15.53 -9.65
C ARG A 158 1.64 16.33 -8.82
N LEU A 159 1.29 15.81 -7.65
CA LEU A 159 0.54 16.53 -6.63
C LEU A 159 1.42 17.69 -6.18
N GLY A 160 1.39 18.80 -6.91
CA GLY A 160 2.39 19.87 -6.94
C GLY A 160 2.65 20.61 -5.62
N GLY A 161 2.16 20.09 -4.49
CA GLY A 161 2.41 20.59 -3.15
C GLY A 161 3.21 19.64 -2.23
N TYR A 162 3.60 18.44 -2.67
CA TYR A 162 4.22 17.44 -1.80
C TYR A 162 5.65 17.05 -2.24
N PRO A 163 6.69 17.75 -1.76
CA PRO A 163 8.07 17.39 -2.06
C PRO A 163 8.43 16.00 -1.52
N ARG A 164 9.54 15.41 -2.00
CA ARG A 164 10.08 14.16 -1.46
C ARG A 164 10.42 14.34 0.03
N GLY A 165 10.07 13.34 0.84
CA GLY A 165 10.27 13.34 2.28
C GLY A 165 9.35 14.27 3.06
N CYS A 166 8.20 14.66 2.52
CA CYS A 166 7.26 15.51 3.25
C CYS A 166 6.23 14.68 4.04
N TRP A 167 6.18 14.89 5.35
CA TRP A 167 5.18 14.27 6.23
C TRP A 167 3.72 14.62 5.88
N PRO A 168 3.36 15.83 5.41
CA PRO A 168 1.99 16.16 5.05
C PRO A 168 1.36 15.18 4.07
N PHE A 169 2.10 14.64 3.09
CA PHE A 169 1.57 13.63 2.17
C PHE A 169 0.99 12.43 2.92
N TYR A 170 1.76 11.83 3.83
CA TYR A 170 1.34 10.65 4.58
C TYR A 170 0.24 10.92 5.60
N ARG A 171 -0.06 12.18 5.91
CA ARG A 171 -1.20 12.58 6.74
C ARG A 171 -2.44 12.80 5.89
N ASP A 172 -2.32 13.63 4.86
CA ASP A 172 -3.43 14.04 4.00
C ASP A 172 -3.95 12.85 3.18
N PHE A 173 -3.06 11.95 2.77
CA PHE A 173 -3.40 10.73 2.02
C PHE A 173 -3.66 9.52 2.92
N ASN A 174 -3.57 9.65 4.26
CA ASN A 174 -3.66 8.51 5.17
C ASN A 174 -4.93 7.65 4.98
N ALA A 175 -6.09 8.29 4.80
CA ALA A 175 -7.35 7.57 4.56
C ALA A 175 -7.32 6.79 3.23
N LEU A 176 -6.81 7.41 2.17
CA LEU A 176 -6.66 6.81 0.85
C LEU A 176 -5.67 5.63 0.90
N LEU A 177 -4.49 5.82 1.48
CA LEU A 177 -3.46 4.79 1.63
C LEU A 177 -3.96 3.59 2.44
N ARG A 178 -4.71 3.81 3.53
CA ARG A 178 -5.32 2.71 4.29
C ARG A 178 -6.35 1.93 3.46
N GLN A 179 -7.10 2.61 2.59
CA GLN A 179 -8.08 1.96 1.74
C GLN A 179 -7.41 1.17 0.60
N GLU A 180 -6.31 1.68 0.04
CA GLU A 180 -5.47 0.94 -0.92
C GLU A 180 -4.82 -0.31 -0.28
N LEU A 181 -4.46 -0.23 0.99
CA LEU A 181 -3.95 -1.38 1.74
C LEU A 181 -5.02 -2.46 1.96
N VAL A 182 -6.28 -2.06 2.22
CA VAL A 182 -7.41 -3.01 2.27
C VAL A 182 -7.58 -3.70 0.93
N TYR A 183 -7.58 -2.96 -0.17
CA TYR A 183 -7.67 -3.52 -1.51
C TYR A 183 -6.51 -4.50 -1.79
N SER A 184 -5.27 -4.10 -1.51
CA SER A 184 -4.07 -4.93 -1.76
C SER A 184 -4.14 -6.25 -1.01
N ARG A 185 -4.63 -6.23 0.24
CA ARG A 185 -4.86 -7.45 1.03
C ARG A 185 -5.95 -8.33 0.45
N LEU A 186 -7.01 -7.75 -0.12
CA LEU A 186 -8.07 -8.52 -0.76
C LEU A 186 -7.62 -9.18 -2.06
N VAL A 187 -6.68 -8.59 -2.80
CA VAL A 187 -6.05 -9.24 -3.98
C VAL A 187 -5.27 -10.48 -3.55
N GLU A 188 -4.43 -10.35 -2.52
CA GLU A 188 -3.68 -11.49 -1.97
C GLU A 188 -4.60 -12.59 -1.40
N ALA A 189 -5.69 -12.19 -0.74
CA ALA A 189 -6.66 -13.07 -0.11
C ALA A 189 -7.38 -14.01 -1.09
N GLU A 190 -7.48 -13.66 -2.37
CA GLU A 190 -8.14 -14.47 -3.40
C GLU A 190 -7.56 -15.88 -3.52
N THR A 191 -6.26 -16.03 -3.22
CA THR A 191 -5.53 -17.30 -3.29
C THR A 191 -5.19 -17.89 -1.92
N ASP A 192 -5.61 -17.26 -0.82
CA ASP A 192 -5.31 -17.77 0.52
C ASP A 192 -6.46 -18.69 0.99
N PRO A 193 -6.32 -20.02 0.91
CA PRO A 193 -7.38 -20.95 1.28
C PRO A 193 -7.77 -20.85 2.76
N ARG A 194 -6.90 -20.30 3.62
CA ARG A 194 -7.14 -20.16 5.07
C ARG A 194 -8.21 -19.12 5.38
N LEU A 195 -8.51 -18.21 4.46
CA LEU A 195 -9.47 -17.12 4.67
C LEU A 195 -10.92 -17.53 4.40
N GLN A 196 -11.13 -18.70 3.77
CA GLN A 196 -12.46 -19.23 3.46
C GLN A 196 -13.36 -18.18 2.77
N LEU A 197 -12.78 -17.41 1.83
CA LEU A 197 -13.52 -16.48 0.98
C LEU A 197 -13.80 -17.18 -0.35
N SER A 198 -15.06 -17.19 -0.78
CA SER A 198 -15.32 -17.56 -2.17
C SER A 198 -14.70 -16.51 -3.10
N ARG A 199 -14.32 -16.93 -4.31
CA ARG A 199 -13.78 -16.01 -5.33
C ARG A 199 -14.72 -14.82 -5.57
N ARG A 200 -16.02 -15.09 -5.71
CA ARG A 200 -17.07 -14.07 -5.87
C ARG A 200 -17.15 -13.10 -4.69
N GLU A 201 -17.07 -13.61 -3.47
CA GLU A 201 -17.05 -12.78 -2.26
C GLU A 201 -15.80 -11.88 -2.21
N CYS A 202 -14.63 -12.45 -2.52
CA CYS A 202 -13.38 -11.71 -2.59
C CYS A 202 -13.46 -10.56 -3.60
N TRP A 203 -14.00 -10.82 -4.78
CA TRP A 203 -14.18 -9.83 -5.84
C TRP A 203 -15.16 -8.72 -5.46
N ALA A 204 -16.27 -9.06 -4.81
CA ALA A 204 -17.22 -8.07 -4.31
C ALA A 204 -16.57 -7.13 -3.27
N LEU A 205 -15.72 -7.68 -2.39
CA LEU A 205 -14.96 -6.89 -1.43
C LEU A 205 -13.91 -6.01 -2.11
N GLN A 206 -13.22 -6.51 -3.15
CA GLN A 206 -12.26 -5.71 -3.93
C GLN A 206 -12.95 -4.53 -4.63
N ASP A 207 -14.12 -4.77 -5.24
CA ASP A 207 -14.91 -3.73 -5.90
C ASP A 207 -15.41 -2.68 -4.89
N LEU A 208 -15.86 -3.12 -3.71
CA LEU A 208 -16.20 -2.23 -2.62
C LEU A 208 -14.99 -1.41 -2.15
N ALA A 209 -13.83 -2.04 -2.03
CA ALA A 209 -12.62 -1.35 -1.61
C ALA A 209 -12.21 -0.26 -2.61
N ARG A 210 -12.35 -0.52 -3.92
CA ARG A 210 -12.13 0.47 -4.99
C ARG A 210 -13.15 1.61 -4.96
N LYS A 211 -14.43 1.29 -4.74
CA LYS A 211 -15.45 2.33 -4.55
C LYS A 211 -15.10 3.27 -3.39
N ARG A 212 -14.63 2.73 -2.27
CA ARG A 212 -14.19 3.52 -1.10
C ARG A 212 -12.93 4.34 -1.38
N VAL A 213 -12.04 3.89 -2.25
CA VAL A 213 -10.90 4.69 -2.75
C VAL A 213 -11.45 5.93 -3.47
N ASP A 214 -12.37 5.74 -4.42
CA ASP A 214 -12.98 6.84 -5.19
C ASP A 214 -13.70 7.83 -4.26
N GLU A 215 -14.54 7.35 -3.34
CA GLU A 215 -15.23 8.18 -2.33
C GLU A 215 -14.26 8.92 -1.40
N THR A 216 -13.07 8.36 -1.15
CA THR A 216 -12.03 9.01 -0.35
C THR A 216 -11.39 10.12 -1.16
N ILE A 217 -10.99 9.86 -2.41
CA ILE A 217 -10.42 10.86 -3.33
C ILE A 217 -11.40 12.03 -3.53
N GLU A 218 -12.70 11.75 -3.69
CA GLU A 218 -13.73 12.78 -3.85
C GLU A 218 -13.82 13.74 -2.66
N ARG A 219 -13.65 13.22 -1.43
CA ARG A 219 -13.68 14.01 -0.19
C ARG A 219 -12.39 14.75 0.13
N MET A 220 -11.28 14.43 -0.53
CA MET A 220 -10.00 15.10 -0.29
C MET A 220 -10.02 16.54 -0.83
N GLU A 221 -9.37 17.44 -0.11
CA GLU A 221 -9.14 18.83 -0.50
C GLU A 221 -7.94 18.92 -1.46
N LEU A 222 -8.13 18.44 -2.69
CA LEU A 222 -7.12 18.47 -3.76
C LEU A 222 -7.56 19.38 -4.91
N PRO A 223 -6.61 19.95 -5.67
CA PRO A 223 -6.88 20.56 -6.97
C PRO A 223 -7.69 19.61 -7.87
N GLY A 224 -8.59 20.17 -8.70
CA GLY A 224 -9.52 19.38 -9.50
C GLY A 224 -8.84 18.43 -10.51
N ASP A 225 -7.73 18.86 -11.10
CA ASP A 225 -6.89 18.09 -12.00
C ASP A 225 -6.16 16.93 -11.29
N ALA A 226 -5.63 17.18 -10.08
CA ALA A 226 -5.06 16.14 -9.22
C ALA A 226 -6.12 15.09 -8.84
N LYS A 227 -7.31 15.53 -8.43
CA LYS A 227 -8.43 14.64 -8.09
C LYS A 227 -8.87 13.79 -9.30
N ALA A 228 -9.04 14.41 -10.47
CA ALA A 228 -9.37 13.71 -11.71
C ALA A 228 -8.30 12.67 -12.09
N SER A 229 -7.03 13.00 -11.93
CA SER A 229 -5.91 12.09 -12.22
C SER A 229 -5.91 10.88 -11.29
N LEU A 230 -6.12 11.08 -9.98
CA LEU A 230 -6.23 9.98 -9.02
C LEU A 230 -7.44 9.07 -9.28
N LEU A 231 -8.61 9.66 -9.58
CA LEU A 231 -9.80 8.88 -9.98
C LEU A 231 -9.55 8.10 -11.27
N GLY A 232 -8.84 8.69 -12.24
CA GLY A 232 -8.43 8.02 -13.47
C GLY A 232 -7.57 6.78 -13.19
N LEU A 233 -6.57 6.90 -12.30
CA LEU A 233 -5.73 5.78 -11.88
C LEU A 233 -6.54 4.67 -11.20
N SER A 234 -7.37 5.02 -10.20
CA SER A 234 -8.21 4.06 -9.48
C SER A 234 -9.15 3.29 -10.42
N ARG A 235 -9.83 4.01 -11.32
CA ARG A 235 -10.78 3.41 -12.28
C ARG A 235 -10.08 2.55 -13.33
N ASN A 236 -8.91 2.97 -13.81
CA ASN A 236 -8.12 2.17 -14.73
C ASN A 236 -7.67 0.85 -14.07
N GLN A 237 -7.20 0.90 -12.83
CA GLN A 237 -6.84 -0.30 -12.07
C GLN A 237 -8.05 -1.24 -11.93
N ALA A 238 -9.20 -0.73 -11.47
CA ALA A 238 -10.41 -1.54 -11.33
C ALA A 238 -10.89 -2.16 -12.66
N ARG A 239 -10.65 -1.50 -13.80
CA ARG A 239 -10.93 -2.04 -15.13
C ARG A 239 -9.98 -3.19 -15.48
N LEU A 240 -8.68 -3.01 -15.26
CA LEU A 240 -7.68 -4.05 -15.52
C LEU A 240 -7.94 -5.30 -14.68
N ASP A 241 -8.29 -5.11 -13.40
CA ASP A 241 -8.60 -6.23 -12.50
C ASP A 241 -9.84 -7.00 -12.95
N ARG A 242 -10.92 -6.29 -13.37
CA ARG A 242 -12.13 -6.95 -13.89
C ARG A 242 -11.83 -7.74 -15.17
N ALA A 243 -11.02 -7.18 -16.07
CA ALA A 243 -10.61 -7.90 -17.28
C ALA A 243 -9.76 -9.14 -16.94
N GLY A 244 -8.86 -9.06 -15.95
CA GLY A 244 -8.10 -10.21 -15.47
C GLY A 244 -8.99 -11.31 -14.88
N ARG A 245 -9.98 -10.93 -14.07
CA ARG A 245 -10.96 -11.84 -13.46
C ARG A 245 -11.80 -12.57 -14.50
N GLN A 246 -12.31 -11.86 -15.51
CA GLN A 246 -13.08 -12.44 -16.62
C GLN A 246 -12.27 -13.47 -17.42
N ARG A 247 -10.98 -13.20 -17.67
CA ARG A 247 -10.10 -14.17 -18.33
C ARG A 247 -9.92 -15.44 -17.49
N ASN A 248 -9.72 -15.29 -16.18
CA ASN A 248 -9.51 -16.45 -15.29
C ASN A 248 -10.76 -17.33 -15.16
N ASP A 249 -11.97 -16.76 -15.23
CA ASP A 249 -13.21 -17.54 -15.19
C ASP A 249 -13.51 -18.26 -16.52
N SER A 250 -12.98 -17.79 -17.65
CA SER A 250 -13.17 -18.47 -18.94
C SER A 250 -12.31 -19.73 -19.11
N VAL A 251 -11.35 -19.97 -18.21
CA VAL A 251 -10.37 -21.08 -18.32
C VAL A 251 -10.67 -22.24 -17.36
N GLY A 252 -11.57 -22.06 -16.39
CA GLY A 252 -11.94 -23.09 -15.40
C GLY A 252 -13.35 -23.61 -15.60
#